data_AF-A6H0A7-F1
#
_entry.id   AF-A6H0A7-F1
#
_cell.length_a   1.000
_cell.length_b   1.000
_cell.length_c   1.000
_cell.angle_alpha   90.00
_cell.angle_beta   90.00
_cell.angle_gamma   90.00
#
_symmetry.space_group_name_H-M   'P 1'
#
loop_
_entity.id
_entity.type
_entity.pdbx_description
1 polymer ?
#
loop_
_entity_poly.entity_id
_entity_poly.type
_entity_poly.pdbx_seq_one_letter_code
_entity_poly.pdbx_strand_id
1 'polypeptide(L)'
;MQKKHLILLLFTIYTSTYSQIGGQGVYQFLNLISSPRQAALGGKIITNYDYDVNQPLFNPASINTEMDGRLALNYGNYFGDVTYGTAAFAYTYDRHLETLHGAITYINYGKFDGYDEFKAATGQFTGNEIALSLGYAYNIPWTKIYLGANAKLISSTLESYNSFGVAADLAAMYKDDKNDINYALVVRNFGTQIKSYNDTNEKLPFEVIAGISQELENVPIRWHLTLENLQHWNVSFANPARSQPTIDGEPIEEKVSFLGNTMRHVIVGAEIFPKKTFTLRLSYNFRRAAELKILEQRTFSGISAGFGIRFRKFRFDYSYSRYTLAANTSLFGLTINLYNNEQ
;
A
#
# COMPACT_ATOMS: atom_id res chain seq x y z
N MET A 1 -11.40 12.64 64.08
CA MET A 1 -11.88 11.64 63.08
C MET A 1 -11.78 12.21 61.66
N GLN A 2 -10.60 12.68 61.25
CA GLN A 2 -10.40 13.46 60.01
C GLN A 2 -9.11 13.01 59.31
N LYS A 3 -9.08 11.81 58.70
CA LYS A 3 -7.98 11.37 57.81
C LYS A 3 -8.44 10.29 56.81
N LYS A 4 -9.60 10.47 56.16
CA LYS A 4 -10.10 9.50 55.16
C LYS A 4 -10.63 10.08 53.85
N HIS A 5 -10.51 11.39 53.59
CA HIS A 5 -11.02 12.00 52.36
C HIS A 5 -9.95 12.61 51.43
N LEU A 6 -8.65 12.39 51.72
CA LEU A 6 -7.55 12.91 50.91
C LEU A 6 -6.80 11.84 50.10
N ILE A 7 -7.49 10.76 49.71
CA ILE A 7 -6.96 9.73 48.78
C ILE A 7 -7.89 9.56 47.55
N LEU A 8 -8.99 10.33 47.49
CA LEU A 8 -9.94 10.29 46.37
C LEU A 8 -9.74 11.45 45.37
N LEU A 9 -8.52 11.97 45.27
CA LEU A 9 -8.15 13.01 44.30
C LEU A 9 -6.85 12.66 43.55
N LEU A 10 -6.63 11.35 43.36
CA LEU A 10 -5.48 10.78 42.65
C LEU A 10 -5.93 9.72 41.62
N PHE A 11 -7.15 9.90 41.10
CA PHE A 11 -7.66 9.24 39.91
C PHE A 11 -8.16 10.32 38.94
N THR A 12 -7.29 11.26 38.59
CA THR A 12 -7.48 12.05 37.37
C THR A 12 -7.22 11.09 36.22
N ILE A 13 -8.29 10.44 35.80
CA ILE A 13 -8.36 9.61 34.60
C ILE A 13 -7.83 10.47 33.46
N TYR A 14 -6.66 10.11 32.94
CA TYR A 14 -6.22 10.56 31.63
C TYR A 14 -7.17 9.94 30.61
N THR A 15 -8.26 10.64 30.29
CA THR A 15 -9.05 10.32 29.11
C THR A 15 -8.26 10.80 27.90
N SER A 16 -7.46 9.92 27.31
CA SER A 16 -6.93 10.12 25.97
C SER A 16 -8.11 10.15 25.01
N THR A 17 -8.58 11.34 24.65
CA THR A 17 -9.50 11.50 23.54
C THR A 17 -8.73 11.16 22.27
N TYR A 18 -8.99 10.00 21.70
CA TYR A 18 -8.51 9.67 20.37
C TYR A 18 -9.39 10.42 19.37
N SER A 19 -8.81 11.41 18.69
CA SER A 19 -9.40 11.94 17.46
C SER A 19 -9.37 10.86 16.37
N GLN A 20 -10.18 11.09 15.34
CA GLN A 20 -10.55 10.21 14.24
C GLN A 20 -9.43 9.23 13.81
N ILE A 21 -9.78 7.96 13.64
CA ILE A 21 -8.86 6.89 13.20
C ILE A 21 -8.53 7.03 11.69
N GLY A 22 -9.24 7.88 10.93
CA GLY A 22 -8.97 8.12 9.51
C GLY A 22 -7.88 9.17 9.29
N GLY A 23 -6.84 8.83 8.52
CA GLY A 23 -5.77 9.78 8.15
C GLY A 23 -4.68 9.95 9.20
N GLN A 24 -4.19 8.87 9.80
CA GLN A 24 -3.29 8.90 10.98
C GLN A 24 -1.83 9.32 10.70
N GLY A 25 -1.53 9.93 9.56
CA GLY A 25 -0.16 10.29 9.26
C GLY A 25 0.04 11.09 8.00
N VAL A 26 1.18 11.77 7.95
CA VAL A 26 1.68 12.51 6.80
C VAL A 26 2.19 11.56 5.71
N TYR A 27 2.25 12.00 4.46
CA TYR A 27 2.76 11.22 3.32
C TYR A 27 2.00 9.90 3.06
N GLN A 28 0.66 9.93 3.17
CA GLN A 28 -0.17 8.73 2.87
C GLN A 28 0.00 8.21 1.45
N PHE A 29 0.51 9.02 0.52
CA PHE A 29 0.79 8.59 -0.85
C PHE A 29 1.78 7.41 -0.93
N LEU A 30 2.61 7.18 0.10
CA LEU A 30 3.51 6.02 0.21
C LEU A 30 2.77 4.67 0.25
N ASN A 31 1.48 4.69 0.59
CA ASN A 31 0.60 3.52 0.61
C ASN A 31 -0.25 3.38 -0.65
N LEU A 32 -0.12 4.30 -1.63
CA LEU A 32 -0.77 4.12 -2.92
C LEU A 32 -0.21 2.89 -3.63
N ILE A 33 -1.07 2.29 -4.44
CA ILE A 33 -0.76 1.04 -5.12
C ILE A 33 0.28 1.31 -6.21
N SER A 34 1.41 0.61 -6.17
CA SER A 34 2.55 0.93 -7.03
C SER A 34 2.38 0.51 -8.50
N SER A 35 1.60 -0.53 -8.79
CA SER A 35 1.45 -1.07 -10.15
C SER A 35 0.08 -1.72 -10.38
N PRO A 36 -0.34 -1.93 -11.64
CA PRO A 36 -1.58 -2.65 -11.93
C PRO A 36 -1.56 -4.11 -11.47
N ARG A 37 -0.40 -4.79 -11.53
CA ARG A 37 -0.28 -6.16 -10.99
C ARG A 37 -0.58 -6.18 -9.50
N GLN A 38 -0.01 -5.23 -8.74
CA GLN A 38 -0.25 -5.07 -7.32
C GLN A 38 -1.72 -4.75 -7.03
N ALA A 39 -2.33 -3.84 -7.79
CA ALA A 39 -3.73 -3.46 -7.64
C ALA A 39 -4.70 -4.62 -7.90
N ALA A 40 -4.46 -5.38 -8.97
CA ALA A 40 -5.29 -6.54 -9.32
C ALA A 40 -5.25 -7.64 -8.25
N LEU A 41 -4.15 -7.74 -7.51
CA LEU A 41 -3.96 -8.71 -6.43
C LEU A 41 -4.28 -8.15 -5.02
N GLY A 42 -4.99 -7.02 -4.94
CA GLY A 42 -5.56 -6.52 -3.68
C GLY A 42 -4.71 -5.46 -2.99
N GLY A 43 -3.64 -5.00 -3.64
CA GLY A 43 -2.90 -3.78 -3.31
C GLY A 43 -1.64 -3.97 -2.45
N LYS A 44 -1.52 -5.09 -1.72
CA LYS A 44 -0.45 -5.29 -0.72
C LYS A 44 0.26 -6.64 -0.82
N ILE A 45 0.30 -7.26 -1.99
CA ILE A 45 1.09 -8.48 -2.18
C ILE A 45 2.57 -8.18 -1.96
N ILE A 46 3.21 -9.00 -1.12
CA ILE A 46 4.63 -8.89 -0.80
C ILE A 46 5.42 -10.14 -1.17
N THR A 47 4.80 -11.18 -1.74
CA THR A 47 5.43 -12.49 -1.90
C THR A 47 5.91 -12.79 -3.32
N ASN A 48 5.73 -11.88 -4.27
CA ASN A 48 6.26 -12.06 -5.61
C ASN A 48 7.79 -11.97 -5.59
N TYR A 49 8.43 -12.93 -6.25
CA TYR A 49 9.86 -12.96 -6.50
C TYR A 49 10.03 -13.42 -7.94
N ASP A 50 10.08 -12.45 -8.84
CA ASP A 50 10.20 -12.64 -10.28
C ASP A 50 10.72 -11.34 -10.90
N TYR A 51 10.51 -11.21 -12.21
CA TYR A 51 10.92 -10.09 -13.00
C TYR A 51 10.26 -8.72 -12.75
N ASP A 52 9.19 -8.64 -11.96
CA ASP A 52 8.43 -7.41 -11.81
C ASP A 52 9.19 -6.36 -11.00
N VAL A 53 9.81 -5.41 -11.69
CA VAL A 53 10.59 -4.30 -11.12
C VAL A 53 9.74 -3.34 -10.26
N ASN A 54 8.42 -3.48 -10.24
CA ASN A 54 7.56 -2.72 -9.33
C ASN A 54 7.48 -3.33 -7.92
N GLN A 55 7.73 -4.64 -7.78
CA GLN A 55 7.59 -5.35 -6.51
C GLN A 55 8.46 -4.76 -5.37
N PRO A 56 9.70 -4.31 -5.63
CA PRO A 56 10.54 -3.72 -4.58
C PRO A 56 9.98 -2.47 -3.90
N LEU A 57 9.05 -1.73 -4.51
CA LEU A 57 8.34 -0.60 -3.87
C LEU A 57 7.51 -1.05 -2.63
N PHE A 58 7.11 -2.33 -2.60
CA PHE A 58 6.38 -2.94 -1.49
C PHE A 58 7.20 -3.98 -0.73
N ASN A 59 8.14 -4.67 -1.37
CA ASN A 59 9.03 -5.61 -0.70
C ASN A 59 10.47 -5.53 -1.26
N PRO A 60 11.39 -4.81 -0.62
CA PRO A 60 12.78 -4.76 -1.09
C PRO A 60 13.50 -6.12 -1.10
N ALA A 61 13.07 -7.12 -0.30
CA ALA A 61 13.69 -8.45 -0.34
C ALA A 61 13.38 -9.23 -1.62
N SER A 62 12.50 -8.72 -2.49
CA SER A 62 12.25 -9.31 -3.81
C SER A 62 13.23 -8.84 -4.88
N ILE A 63 14.11 -7.87 -4.61
CA ILE A 63 15.08 -7.37 -5.59
C ILE A 63 15.97 -8.52 -6.04
N ASN A 64 16.05 -8.75 -7.35
CA ASN A 64 16.76 -9.88 -7.91
C ASN A 64 17.20 -9.62 -9.36
N THR A 65 18.07 -10.50 -9.86
CA THR A 65 18.70 -10.38 -11.18
C THR A 65 17.75 -10.50 -12.36
N GLU A 66 16.55 -11.09 -12.21
CA GLU A 66 15.55 -11.13 -13.29
C GLU A 66 14.97 -9.74 -13.61
N MET A 67 15.14 -8.77 -12.70
CA MET A 67 14.71 -7.38 -12.87
C MET A 67 15.71 -6.55 -13.67
N ASP A 68 16.91 -7.07 -13.93
CA ASP A 68 17.99 -6.33 -14.60
C ASP A 68 17.56 -5.74 -15.95
N GLY A 69 17.83 -4.45 -16.15
CA GLY A 69 17.50 -3.73 -17.37
C GLY A 69 16.01 -3.48 -17.58
N ARG A 70 15.14 -3.76 -16.59
CA ARG A 70 13.71 -3.53 -16.71
C ARG A 70 13.31 -2.17 -16.17
N LEU A 71 12.60 -1.41 -17.00
CA LEU A 71 11.97 -0.14 -16.65
C LEU A 71 10.46 -0.33 -16.59
N ALA A 72 9.82 0.01 -15.48
CA ALA A 72 8.36 0.07 -15.37
C ALA A 72 7.89 1.51 -15.19
N LEU A 73 6.78 1.83 -15.84
CA LEU A 73 6.04 3.08 -15.71
C LEU A 73 4.57 2.75 -15.46
N ASN A 74 3.99 3.32 -14.40
CA ASN A 74 2.59 3.11 -14.06
C ASN A 74 1.89 4.44 -13.84
N TYR A 75 0.62 4.49 -14.22
CA TYR A 75 -0.24 5.65 -14.10
C TYR A 75 -1.62 5.23 -13.63
N GLY A 76 -2.18 5.99 -12.68
CA GLY A 76 -3.51 5.77 -12.14
C GLY A 76 -4.26 7.08 -11.94
N ASN A 77 -5.54 7.07 -12.31
CA ASN A 77 -6.48 8.09 -11.85
C ASN A 77 -7.04 7.63 -10.50
N TYR A 78 -7.01 8.52 -9.51
CA TYR A 78 -7.63 8.27 -8.22
C TYR A 78 -9.07 8.82 -8.23
N PHE A 79 -9.44 9.65 -7.26
CA PHE A 79 -10.75 10.31 -7.22
C PHE A 79 -10.64 11.79 -7.61
N GLY A 80 -11.64 12.29 -8.34
CA GLY A 80 -11.63 13.66 -8.86
C GLY A 80 -10.46 13.89 -9.82
N ASP A 81 -9.77 15.02 -9.64
CA ASP A 81 -8.62 15.42 -10.46
C ASP A 81 -7.28 14.83 -9.96
N VAL A 82 -7.31 13.96 -8.93
CA VAL A 82 -6.11 13.38 -8.35
C VAL A 82 -5.54 12.30 -9.26
N THR A 83 -4.28 12.46 -9.63
CA THR A 83 -3.53 11.52 -10.47
C THR A 83 -2.25 11.12 -9.76
N TYR A 84 -1.80 9.88 -9.99
CA TYR A 84 -0.54 9.42 -9.44
C TYR A 84 0.14 8.44 -10.38
N GLY A 85 1.44 8.29 -10.21
CA GLY A 85 2.23 7.40 -11.03
C GLY A 85 3.49 6.94 -10.33
N THR A 86 4.04 5.85 -10.85
CA THR A 86 5.32 5.32 -10.40
C THR A 86 6.21 5.03 -11.58
N ALA A 87 7.52 5.13 -11.35
CA ALA A 87 8.55 4.66 -12.25
C ALA A 87 9.52 3.80 -11.46
N ALA A 88 9.96 2.67 -12.00
CA ALA A 88 10.90 1.79 -11.32
C ALA A 88 11.90 1.20 -12.31
N PHE A 89 13.16 1.07 -11.90
CA PHE A 89 14.23 0.52 -12.69
C PHE A 89 15.15 -0.33 -11.82
N ALA A 90 15.71 -1.39 -12.39
CA ALA A 90 16.69 -2.22 -11.72
C ALA A 90 17.90 -2.47 -12.61
N TYR A 91 19.07 -2.49 -11.99
CA TYR A 91 20.35 -2.67 -12.64
C TYR A 91 21.24 -3.59 -11.82
N THR A 92 21.77 -4.62 -12.46
CA THR A 92 22.72 -5.57 -11.87
C THR A 92 24.12 -5.19 -12.34
N TYR A 93 24.96 -4.77 -11.40
CA TYR A 93 26.33 -4.34 -11.72
C TYR A 93 27.25 -5.55 -11.95
N ASP A 94 27.25 -6.51 -11.02
CA ASP A 94 28.00 -7.77 -11.09
C ASP A 94 27.35 -8.81 -10.14
N ARG A 95 27.73 -10.08 -10.26
CA ARG A 95 27.28 -11.17 -9.38
C ARG A 95 27.63 -10.97 -7.90
N HIS A 96 28.58 -10.09 -7.57
CA HIS A 96 28.97 -9.79 -6.18
C HIS A 96 28.21 -8.60 -5.57
N LEU A 97 27.89 -7.57 -6.37
CA LEU A 97 27.16 -6.38 -5.93
C LEU A 97 25.63 -6.51 -6.17
N GLU A 98 25.20 -7.69 -6.60
CA GLU A 98 23.81 -8.09 -6.91
C GLU A 98 23.05 -6.99 -7.70
N THR A 99 21.76 -6.80 -7.42
CA THR A 99 20.88 -5.91 -8.15
C THR A 99 20.56 -4.67 -7.32
N LEU A 100 20.74 -3.49 -7.91
CA LEU A 100 20.30 -2.21 -7.37
C LEU A 100 18.92 -1.88 -7.93
N HIS A 101 18.06 -1.32 -7.09
CA HIS A 101 16.72 -0.86 -7.46
C HIS A 101 16.58 0.63 -7.22
N GLY A 102 15.94 1.33 -8.16
CA GLY A 102 15.57 2.73 -8.02
C GLY A 102 14.13 2.94 -8.48
N ALA A 103 13.36 3.72 -7.73
CA ALA A 103 12.00 4.03 -8.08
C ALA A 103 11.54 5.41 -7.62
N ILE A 104 10.54 5.95 -8.32
CA ILE A 104 9.88 7.21 -8.01
C ILE A 104 8.39 6.93 -7.84
N THR A 105 7.78 7.50 -6.81
CA THR A 105 6.32 7.57 -6.65
C THR A 105 5.93 9.03 -6.62
N TYR A 106 4.93 9.42 -7.42
CA TYR A 106 4.47 10.80 -7.52
C TYR A 106 2.94 10.85 -7.47
N ILE A 107 2.40 11.82 -6.73
CA ILE A 107 0.98 12.15 -6.71
C ILE A 107 0.78 13.63 -7.00
N ASN A 108 -0.24 13.95 -7.78
CA ASN A 108 -0.72 15.29 -8.03
C ASN A 108 -2.19 15.37 -7.61
N TYR A 109 -2.52 16.35 -6.77
CA TYR A 109 -3.85 16.48 -6.19
C TYR A 109 -4.86 17.21 -7.09
N GLY A 110 -4.45 17.66 -8.27
CA GLY A 110 -5.29 18.48 -9.15
C GLY A 110 -5.31 19.94 -8.71
N LYS A 111 -6.35 20.67 -9.13
CA LYS A 111 -6.55 22.07 -8.77
C LYS A 111 -7.79 22.21 -7.91
N PHE A 112 -7.71 23.04 -6.89
CA PHE A 112 -8.80 23.36 -5.99
C PHE A 112 -9.11 24.85 -6.09
N ASP A 113 -10.40 25.19 -6.10
CA ASP A 113 -10.84 26.57 -5.99
C ASP A 113 -10.76 27.02 -4.53
N GLY A 114 -10.04 28.12 -4.28
CA GLY A 114 -9.88 28.75 -2.98
C GLY A 114 -10.97 29.77 -2.70
N TYR A 115 -11.46 29.77 -1.46
CA TYR A 115 -12.41 30.73 -0.93
C TYR A 115 -11.96 31.21 0.45
N ASP A 116 -12.19 32.48 0.77
CA ASP A 116 -11.98 33.01 2.11
C ASP A 116 -13.18 32.68 3.04
N GLU A 117 -13.07 33.12 4.30
CA GLU A 117 -14.10 32.93 5.34
C GLU A 117 -15.45 33.60 4.98
N PHE A 118 -15.44 34.58 4.07
CA PHE A 118 -16.61 35.28 3.57
C PHE A 118 -17.14 34.70 2.25
N LYS A 119 -16.60 33.56 1.80
CA LYS A 119 -16.91 32.88 0.53
C LYS A 119 -16.52 33.67 -0.72
N ALA A 120 -15.64 34.66 -0.61
CA ALA A 120 -15.05 35.31 -1.77
C ALA A 120 -13.93 34.44 -2.35
N ALA A 121 -13.85 34.33 -3.68
CA ALA A 121 -12.83 33.50 -4.32
C ALA A 121 -11.43 34.11 -4.14
N THR A 122 -10.45 33.29 -3.73
CA THR A 122 -9.07 33.70 -3.45
C THR A 122 -8.06 33.22 -4.50
N GLY A 123 -8.49 32.42 -5.48
CA GLY A 123 -7.66 31.86 -6.55
C GLY A 123 -7.74 30.34 -6.61
N GLN A 124 -6.86 29.70 -7.39
CA GLN A 124 -6.74 28.23 -7.39
C GLN A 124 -5.44 27.81 -6.71
N PHE A 125 -5.50 26.72 -5.95
CA PHE A 125 -4.31 26.08 -5.36
C PHE A 125 -4.18 24.62 -5.78
N THR A 126 -2.99 24.06 -5.60
CA THR A 126 -2.65 22.69 -5.96
C THR A 126 -1.73 22.08 -4.91
N GLY A 127 -1.46 20.79 -5.03
CA GLY A 127 -0.45 20.10 -4.25
C GLY A 127 0.10 18.90 -5.00
N ASN A 128 1.32 18.52 -4.65
CA ASN A 128 1.97 17.33 -5.17
C ASN A 128 2.96 16.77 -4.16
N GLU A 129 3.14 15.45 -4.20
CA GLU A 129 4.15 14.77 -3.39
C GLU A 129 4.97 13.83 -4.27
N ILE A 130 6.24 13.68 -3.93
CA ILE A 130 7.18 12.81 -4.61
C ILE A 130 8.04 12.04 -3.60
N ALA A 131 8.24 10.74 -3.85
CA ALA A 131 9.18 9.92 -3.12
C ALA A 131 10.18 9.28 -4.08
N LEU A 132 11.48 9.52 -3.87
CA LEU A 132 12.57 8.78 -4.49
C LEU A 132 12.95 7.62 -3.57
N SER A 133 12.94 6.40 -4.09
CA SER A 133 13.29 5.16 -3.38
C SER A 133 14.52 4.53 -4.01
N LEU A 134 15.47 4.11 -3.18
CA LEU A 134 16.63 3.32 -3.57
C LEU A 134 16.64 2.03 -2.76
N GLY A 135 16.77 0.89 -3.43
CA GLY A 135 16.63 -0.43 -2.84
C GLY A 135 17.82 -1.34 -3.11
N TYR A 136 18.09 -2.22 -2.15
CA TYR A 136 19.06 -3.31 -2.27
C TYR A 136 18.56 -4.55 -1.54
N ALA A 137 18.87 -5.72 -2.08
CA ALA A 137 18.65 -7.01 -1.42
C ALA A 137 19.96 -7.78 -1.28
N TYR A 138 19.99 -8.65 -0.28
CA TYR A 138 21.08 -9.54 0.04
C TYR A 138 20.53 -10.93 0.33
N ASN A 139 21.04 -11.93 -0.41
CA ASN A 139 20.77 -13.33 -0.12
C ASN A 139 21.75 -13.86 0.94
N ILE A 140 21.23 -14.40 2.04
CA ILE A 140 22.06 -15.00 3.09
C ILE A 140 22.68 -16.30 2.55
N PRO A 141 24.03 -16.41 2.49
CA PRO A 141 24.72 -17.57 1.95
C PRO A 141 24.25 -18.89 2.55
N TRP A 142 24.10 -19.91 1.69
CA TRP A 142 23.65 -21.27 2.05
C TRP A 142 22.24 -21.36 2.64
N THR A 143 21.44 -20.30 2.55
CA THR A 143 20.03 -20.30 2.93
C THR A 143 19.17 -19.92 1.74
N LYS A 144 17.85 -19.92 1.95
CA LYS A 144 16.87 -19.40 1.00
C LYS A 144 16.21 -18.12 1.52
N ILE A 145 16.93 -17.38 2.36
CA ILE A 145 16.47 -16.16 3.01
C ILE A 145 17.09 -14.96 2.31
N TYR A 146 16.22 -14.08 1.84
CA TYR A 146 16.56 -12.80 1.23
C TYR A 146 16.19 -11.69 2.21
N LEU A 147 17.14 -10.80 2.46
CA LEU A 147 16.92 -9.58 3.22
C LEU A 147 16.95 -8.40 2.26
N GLY A 148 16.09 -7.41 2.44
CA GLY A 148 16.11 -6.22 1.60
C GLY A 148 15.81 -4.97 2.38
N ALA A 149 16.34 -3.86 1.89
CA ALA A 149 16.09 -2.53 2.42
C ALA A 149 15.82 -1.52 1.31
N ASN A 150 14.91 -0.58 1.55
CA ASN A 150 14.76 0.64 0.76
C ASN A 150 15.07 1.86 1.63
N ALA A 151 15.71 2.86 1.05
CA ALA A 151 15.78 4.23 1.58
C ALA A 151 14.93 5.15 0.71
N LYS A 152 14.13 6.03 1.34
CA LYS A 152 13.20 6.94 0.69
C LYS A 152 13.47 8.38 1.07
N LEU A 153 13.56 9.25 0.08
CA LEU A 153 13.55 10.71 0.24
C LEU A 153 12.19 11.23 -0.23
N ILE A 154 11.51 11.99 0.63
CA ILE A 154 10.12 12.40 0.42
C ILE A 154 10.06 13.92 0.40
N SER A 155 9.45 14.47 -0.64
CA SER A 155 9.14 15.89 -0.73
C SER A 155 7.66 16.06 -0.97
N SER A 156 7.04 16.97 -0.23
CA SER A 156 5.63 17.28 -0.37
C SER A 156 5.38 18.78 -0.32
N THR A 157 4.55 19.23 -1.25
CA THR A 157 4.12 20.62 -1.39
C THR A 157 2.60 20.61 -1.42
N LEU A 158 1.99 21.28 -0.45
CA LEU A 158 0.55 21.46 -0.34
C LEU A 158 0.29 22.97 -0.34
N GLU A 159 -0.23 23.50 -1.45
CA GLU A 159 -0.34 24.94 -1.71
C GLU A 159 1.02 25.65 -1.50
N SER A 160 1.18 26.39 -0.40
CA SER A 160 2.37 27.15 -0.06
C SER A 160 3.26 26.43 0.97
N TYR A 161 2.74 25.39 1.61
CA TYR A 161 3.41 24.64 2.66
C TYR A 161 4.25 23.53 2.07
N ASN A 162 5.48 23.38 2.60
CA ASN A 162 6.45 22.40 2.12
C ASN A 162 6.97 21.54 3.26
N SER A 163 7.14 20.26 2.97
CA SER A 163 7.52 19.24 3.94
C SER A 163 8.51 18.27 3.31
N PHE A 164 9.55 17.91 4.06
CA PHE A 164 10.58 16.98 3.61
C PHE A 164 10.75 15.87 4.64
N GLY A 165 10.79 14.63 4.17
CA GLY A 165 10.83 13.46 5.01
C GLY A 165 11.80 12.42 4.50
N VAL A 166 12.17 11.51 5.40
CA VAL A 166 12.95 10.32 5.09
C VAL A 166 12.27 9.10 5.67
N ALA A 167 12.34 7.98 4.94
CA ALA A 167 11.82 6.71 5.41
C ALA A 167 12.68 5.55 4.95
N ALA A 168 12.54 4.41 5.61
CA ALA A 168 13.11 3.15 5.21
C ALA A 168 12.07 2.05 5.21
N ASP A 169 12.24 1.08 4.32
CA ASP A 169 11.54 -0.21 4.39
C ASP A 169 12.56 -1.30 4.67
N LEU A 170 12.19 -2.29 5.47
CA LEU A 170 12.99 -3.49 5.73
C LEU A 170 12.12 -4.71 5.41
N ALA A 171 12.72 -5.72 4.80
CA ALA A 171 12.02 -6.94 4.46
C ALA A 171 12.87 -8.18 4.62
N ALA A 172 12.19 -9.29 4.90
CA ALA A 172 12.73 -10.62 4.82
C ALA A 172 11.79 -11.48 3.95
N MET A 173 12.37 -12.31 3.08
CA MET A 173 11.63 -13.29 2.29
C MET A 173 12.32 -14.65 2.40
N TYR A 174 11.54 -15.70 2.60
CA TYR A 174 11.99 -17.10 2.51
C TYR A 174 11.35 -17.75 1.29
N LYS A 175 12.17 -18.31 0.41
CA LYS A 175 11.75 -18.95 -0.85
C LYS A 175 11.94 -20.46 -0.76
N ASP A 176 10.87 -21.22 -0.85
CA ASP A 176 10.93 -22.68 -0.96
C ASP A 176 10.76 -23.12 -2.42
N ASP A 177 11.88 -23.30 -3.13
CA ASP A 177 11.87 -23.73 -4.52
C ASP A 177 11.27 -25.12 -4.75
N LYS A 178 11.19 -25.99 -3.72
CA LYS A 178 10.70 -27.36 -3.93
C LYS A 178 9.18 -27.39 -4.09
N ASN A 179 8.48 -26.55 -3.33
CA ASN A 179 7.03 -26.49 -3.29
C ASN A 179 6.47 -25.21 -3.95
N ASP A 180 7.35 -24.40 -4.55
CA ASP A 180 7.07 -23.06 -5.10
C ASP A 180 6.35 -22.13 -4.10
N ILE A 181 6.78 -22.14 -2.84
CA ILE A 181 6.19 -21.31 -1.76
C ILE A 181 7.10 -20.14 -1.42
N ASN A 182 6.53 -18.94 -1.32
CA ASN A 182 7.23 -17.75 -0.84
C ASN A 182 6.55 -17.24 0.44
N TYR A 183 7.35 -16.98 1.46
CA TYR A 183 6.94 -16.32 2.70
C TYR A 183 7.64 -14.97 2.78
N ALA A 184 6.94 -13.92 3.20
CA ALA A 184 7.52 -12.60 3.34
C ALA A 184 7.03 -11.89 4.60
N LEU A 185 7.91 -11.09 5.19
CA LEU A 185 7.62 -10.13 6.25
C LEU A 185 8.24 -8.80 5.84
N VAL A 186 7.44 -7.73 5.83
CA VAL A 186 7.88 -6.39 5.46
C VAL A 186 7.46 -5.40 6.52
N VAL A 187 8.40 -4.52 6.90
CA VAL A 187 8.20 -3.33 7.71
C VAL A 187 8.41 -2.12 6.80
N ARG A 188 7.34 -1.36 6.53
CA ARG A 188 7.34 -0.24 5.58
C ARG A 188 7.26 1.10 6.28
N ASN A 189 7.82 2.11 5.63
CA ASN A 189 7.70 3.53 5.96
C ASN A 189 8.16 3.87 7.39
N PHE A 190 9.20 3.21 7.90
CA PHE A 190 9.84 3.59 9.16
C PHE A 190 10.68 4.85 8.94
N GLY A 191 10.27 5.98 9.52
CA GLY A 191 10.91 7.25 9.22
C GLY A 191 10.33 8.45 9.96
N THR A 192 10.71 9.65 9.51
CA THR A 192 10.32 10.92 10.15
C THR A 192 10.31 12.08 9.14
N GLN A 193 9.68 13.18 9.54
CA GLN A 193 9.79 14.46 8.85
C GLN A 193 11.07 15.16 9.29
N ILE A 194 11.89 15.57 8.33
CA ILE A 194 13.03 16.46 8.56
C ILE A 194 12.53 17.91 8.63
N LYS A 195 11.55 18.24 7.80
CA LYS A 195 10.84 19.51 7.80
C LYS A 195 9.34 19.23 7.75
N SER A 196 8.60 19.69 8.76
CA SER A 196 7.14 19.63 8.79
C SER A 196 6.50 20.87 8.15
N TYR A 197 5.19 20.83 7.94
CA TYR A 197 4.44 21.95 7.35
C TYR A 197 4.25 23.13 8.30
N ASN A 198 4.16 22.85 9.61
CA ASN A 198 3.74 23.81 10.64
C ASN A 198 4.45 23.57 11.99
N ASP A 199 5.75 23.24 11.96
CA ASP A 199 6.60 22.96 13.13
C ASP A 199 6.16 21.77 14.01
N THR A 200 5.07 21.08 13.65
CA THR A 200 4.60 19.87 14.32
C THR A 200 4.91 18.65 13.45
N ASN A 201 5.66 17.70 14.01
CA ASN A 201 5.96 16.46 13.31
C ASN A 201 4.82 15.46 13.48
N GLU A 202 4.34 14.94 12.35
CA GLU A 202 3.35 13.89 12.25
C GLU A 202 4.02 12.54 11.97
N LYS A 203 3.32 11.45 12.28
CA LYS A 203 3.82 10.11 12.04
C LYS A 203 3.70 9.74 10.56
N LEU A 204 4.71 9.04 10.05
CA LEU A 204 4.62 8.40 8.74
C LEU A 204 3.66 7.20 8.78
N PRO A 205 3.17 6.73 7.62
CA PRO A 205 2.24 5.62 7.54
C PRO A 205 2.97 4.27 7.69
N PHE A 206 3.54 4.07 8.88
CA PHE A 206 4.27 2.86 9.26
C PHE A 206 3.35 1.64 9.19
N GLU A 207 3.85 0.57 8.55
CA GLU A 207 3.06 -0.64 8.35
C GLU A 207 3.91 -1.91 8.44
N VAL A 208 3.37 -2.94 9.09
CA VAL A 208 3.93 -4.30 9.12
C VAL A 208 3.01 -5.25 8.36
N ILE A 209 3.56 -5.98 7.39
CA ILE A 209 2.83 -6.88 6.49
C ILE A 209 3.50 -8.24 6.50
N ALA A 210 2.72 -9.32 6.63
CA ALA A 210 3.19 -10.68 6.40
C ALA A 210 2.43 -11.32 5.24
N GLY A 211 3.04 -12.25 4.53
CA GLY A 211 2.40 -12.89 3.39
C GLY A 211 2.97 -14.26 3.07
N ILE A 212 2.12 -15.09 2.47
CA ILE A 212 2.48 -16.38 1.89
C ILE A 212 1.86 -16.49 0.49
N SER A 213 2.59 -17.09 -0.44
CA SER A 213 2.03 -17.50 -1.73
C SER A 213 2.61 -18.80 -2.19
N GLN A 214 1.86 -19.53 -3.00
CA GLN A 214 2.32 -20.76 -3.61
C GLN A 214 1.82 -20.89 -5.04
N GLU A 215 2.69 -21.32 -5.95
CA GLU A 215 2.31 -21.81 -7.27
C GLU A 215 1.93 -23.30 -7.17
N LEU A 216 0.73 -23.65 -7.61
CA LEU A 216 0.24 -25.02 -7.51
C LEU A 216 0.93 -25.94 -8.51
N GLU A 217 1.24 -27.16 -8.08
CA GLU A 217 1.76 -28.18 -8.98
C GLU A 217 0.70 -28.56 -10.02
N ASN A 218 1.10 -28.70 -11.29
CA ASN A 218 0.25 -29.08 -12.43
C ASN A 218 -0.87 -28.09 -12.81
N VAL A 219 -1.06 -27.00 -12.05
CA VAL A 219 -2.07 -25.98 -12.33
C VAL A 219 -1.38 -24.61 -12.39
N PRO A 220 -1.54 -23.83 -13.47
CA PRO A 220 -0.84 -22.56 -13.64
C PRO A 220 -1.50 -21.45 -12.81
N ILE A 221 -1.65 -21.65 -11.51
CA ILE A 221 -2.27 -20.72 -10.56
C ILE A 221 -1.30 -20.51 -9.41
N ARG A 222 -1.02 -19.24 -9.11
CA ARG A 222 -0.37 -18.84 -7.86
C ARG A 222 -1.39 -18.17 -6.96
N TRP A 223 -1.61 -18.71 -5.77
CA TRP A 223 -2.48 -18.07 -4.77
C TRP A 223 -1.64 -17.26 -3.79
N HIS A 224 -2.25 -16.24 -3.22
CA HIS A 224 -1.63 -15.33 -2.26
C HIS A 224 -2.55 -15.12 -1.06
N LEU A 225 -1.95 -15.12 0.12
CA LEU A 225 -2.56 -14.68 1.36
C LEU A 225 -1.65 -13.61 1.97
N THR A 226 -2.22 -12.44 2.25
CA THR A 226 -1.50 -11.33 2.89
C THR A 226 -2.25 -10.90 4.15
N LEU A 227 -1.47 -10.63 5.20
CA LEU A 227 -1.91 -10.03 6.44
C LEU A 227 -1.30 -8.63 6.54
N GLU A 228 -2.14 -7.59 6.52
CA GLU A 228 -1.74 -6.17 6.55
C GLU A 228 -1.94 -5.54 7.94
N ASN A 229 -1.32 -4.37 8.20
CA ASN A 229 -1.43 -3.61 9.45
C ASN A 229 -1.19 -4.43 10.74
N LEU A 230 -0.23 -5.35 10.74
CA LEU A 230 0.03 -6.26 11.88
C LEU A 230 0.44 -5.52 13.17
N GLN A 231 0.98 -4.32 13.06
CA GLN A 231 1.34 -3.46 14.19
C GLN A 231 0.12 -2.90 14.95
N HIS A 232 -1.05 -2.88 14.31
CA HIS A 232 -2.25 -2.26 14.86
C HIS A 232 -3.39 -3.26 14.83
N TRP A 233 -3.63 -3.96 15.95
CA TRP A 233 -4.68 -4.98 16.00
C TRP A 233 -6.07 -4.44 15.68
N ASN A 234 -6.48 -3.30 16.25
CA ASN A 234 -7.84 -2.81 16.05
C ASN A 234 -7.95 -1.85 14.85
N VAL A 235 -7.91 -2.39 13.63
CA VAL A 235 -8.14 -1.61 12.40
C VAL A 235 -9.61 -1.27 12.17
N SER A 236 -10.50 -1.75 13.05
CA SER A 236 -11.93 -1.54 12.91
C SER A 236 -12.40 -0.21 13.49
N PHE A 237 -13.24 0.50 12.75
CA PHE A 237 -13.99 1.66 13.25
C PHE A 237 -15.49 1.45 13.00
N ALA A 238 -16.30 2.03 13.88
CA ALA A 238 -17.74 2.11 13.69
C ALA A 238 -18.03 3.11 12.58
N ASN A 239 -18.82 2.71 11.58
CA ASN A 239 -19.21 3.62 10.50
C ASN A 239 -20.45 4.42 10.96
N PRO A 240 -20.36 5.76 11.12
CA PRO A 240 -21.50 6.57 11.55
C PRO A 240 -22.69 6.47 10.60
N ALA A 241 -22.44 6.24 9.30
CA ALA A 241 -23.52 6.03 8.33
C ALA A 241 -24.30 4.72 8.54
N ARG A 242 -23.88 3.88 9.50
CA ARG A 242 -24.55 2.63 9.87
C ARG A 242 -25.04 2.60 11.31
N SER A 243 -24.91 3.70 12.04
CA SER A 243 -25.43 3.78 13.40
C SER A 243 -26.96 3.75 13.38
N GLN A 244 -27.56 3.01 14.32
CA GLN A 244 -29.02 2.97 14.44
C GLN A 244 -29.51 4.12 15.32
N PRO A 245 -30.52 4.89 14.90
CA PRO A 245 -31.10 5.93 15.72
C PRO A 245 -31.89 5.30 16.87
N THR A 246 -31.66 5.78 18.09
CA THR A 246 -32.44 5.41 19.28
C THR A 246 -33.42 6.53 19.61
N ILE A 247 -34.56 6.18 20.21
CA ILE A 247 -35.59 7.15 20.67
C ILE A 247 -34.99 8.15 21.67
N ASP A 248 -33.97 7.73 22.43
CA ASP A 248 -33.27 8.53 23.46
C ASP A 248 -32.19 9.47 22.88
N GLY A 249 -32.04 9.54 21.55
CA GLY A 249 -31.13 10.46 20.86
C GLY A 249 -29.69 9.98 20.71
N GLU A 250 -29.25 8.98 21.48
CA GLU A 250 -27.90 8.40 21.35
C GLU A 250 -27.88 7.31 20.26
N PRO A 251 -27.07 7.46 19.20
CA PRO A 251 -26.95 6.46 18.14
C PRO A 251 -26.24 5.20 18.64
N ILE A 252 -26.80 4.02 18.38
CA ILE A 252 -26.11 2.76 18.67
C ILE A 252 -25.10 2.51 17.56
N GLU A 253 -23.82 2.63 17.90
CA GLU A 253 -22.70 2.35 16.99
C GLU A 253 -22.59 0.86 16.63
N GLU A 254 -22.15 0.59 15.40
CA GLU A 254 -21.85 -0.76 14.92
C GLU A 254 -20.71 -1.36 15.76
N LYS A 255 -21.00 -2.41 16.54
CA LYS A 255 -19.97 -3.21 17.20
C LYS A 255 -19.37 -4.20 16.23
N VAL A 256 -18.09 -4.03 15.92
CA VAL A 256 -17.33 -4.98 15.09
C VAL A 256 -16.87 -6.16 15.96
N SER A 257 -17.20 -7.38 15.54
CA SER A 257 -16.78 -8.59 16.25
C SER A 257 -15.27 -8.84 16.12
N PHE A 258 -14.69 -9.63 17.02
CA PHE A 258 -13.29 -10.05 16.95
C PHE A 258 -12.94 -10.64 15.58
N LEU A 259 -13.74 -11.59 15.09
CA LEU A 259 -13.55 -12.19 13.77
C LEU A 259 -13.68 -11.15 12.65
N GLY A 260 -14.63 -10.23 12.77
CA GLY A 260 -14.80 -9.13 11.82
C GLY A 260 -13.56 -8.23 11.74
N ASN A 261 -12.93 -7.95 12.88
CA ASN A 261 -11.67 -7.23 12.93
C ASN A 261 -10.51 -8.05 12.35
N THR A 262 -10.36 -9.32 12.73
CA THR A 262 -9.33 -10.23 12.19
C THR A 262 -9.39 -10.30 10.67
N MET A 263 -10.58 -10.47 10.10
CA MET A 263 -10.73 -10.54 8.64
C MET A 263 -10.32 -9.25 7.94
N ARG A 264 -10.41 -8.07 8.58
CA ARG A 264 -9.92 -6.79 8.02
C ARG A 264 -8.40 -6.70 7.93
N HIS A 265 -7.66 -7.69 8.42
CA HIS A 265 -6.23 -7.81 8.13
C HIS A 265 -5.95 -8.65 6.88
N VAL A 266 -6.94 -9.36 6.36
CA VAL A 266 -6.73 -10.40 5.34
C VAL A 266 -6.94 -9.84 3.93
N ILE A 267 -6.05 -10.24 3.03
CA ILE A 267 -6.20 -10.09 1.58
C ILE A 267 -5.90 -11.45 0.95
N VAL A 268 -6.79 -11.89 0.05
CA VAL A 268 -6.59 -13.10 -0.74
C VAL A 268 -6.52 -12.74 -2.22
N GLY A 269 -5.61 -13.36 -2.96
CA GLY A 269 -5.41 -13.12 -4.38
C GLY A 269 -5.02 -14.38 -5.12
N ALA A 270 -5.28 -14.40 -6.43
CA ALA A 270 -4.83 -15.46 -7.32
C ALA A 270 -4.37 -14.88 -8.65
N GLU A 271 -3.24 -15.39 -9.15
CA GLU A 271 -2.69 -15.11 -10.46
C GLU A 271 -2.75 -16.38 -11.31
N ILE A 272 -3.52 -16.32 -12.40
CA ILE A 272 -3.70 -17.42 -13.36
C ILE A 272 -2.79 -17.15 -14.55
N PHE A 273 -1.98 -18.16 -14.89
CA PHE A 273 -0.94 -18.11 -15.90
C PHE A 273 0.18 -17.08 -15.61
N PRO A 274 0.80 -17.09 -14.41
CA PRO A 274 1.81 -16.08 -14.02
C PRO A 274 3.02 -16.05 -14.97
N LYS A 275 3.42 -17.22 -15.50
CA LYS A 275 4.60 -17.38 -16.37
C LYS A 275 4.30 -17.28 -17.87
N LYS A 276 3.03 -17.15 -18.28
CA LYS A 276 2.63 -17.16 -19.70
C LYS A 276 2.56 -15.74 -20.29
N THR A 277 2.22 -15.65 -21.56
CA THR A 277 2.08 -14.38 -22.31
C THR A 277 0.90 -13.56 -21.81
N PHE A 278 -0.22 -14.23 -21.56
CA PHE A 278 -1.43 -13.66 -20.99
C PHE A 278 -1.56 -14.11 -19.54
N THR A 279 -1.93 -13.19 -18.65
CA THR A 279 -2.09 -13.45 -17.22
C THR A 279 -3.39 -12.82 -16.74
N LEU A 280 -4.15 -13.54 -15.92
CA LEU A 280 -5.35 -13.02 -15.24
C LEU A 280 -5.11 -12.95 -13.74
N ARG A 281 -5.66 -11.93 -13.09
CA ARG A 281 -5.49 -11.68 -11.67
C ARG A 281 -6.82 -11.32 -11.05
N LEU A 282 -7.10 -11.89 -9.89
CA LEU A 282 -8.30 -11.63 -9.10
C LEU A 282 -7.93 -11.61 -7.63
N SER A 283 -8.60 -10.75 -6.86
CA SER A 283 -8.40 -10.70 -5.42
C SER A 283 -9.62 -10.18 -4.67
N TYR A 284 -9.60 -10.40 -3.36
CA TYR A 284 -10.55 -9.86 -2.40
C TYR A 284 -9.82 -9.28 -1.20
N ASN A 285 -9.97 -7.97 -1.01
CA ASN A 285 -9.53 -7.26 0.19
C ASN A 285 -10.71 -7.12 1.16
N PHE A 286 -10.65 -7.83 2.29
CA PHE A 286 -11.73 -7.89 3.28
C PHE A 286 -11.93 -6.56 4.01
N ARG A 287 -10.85 -5.82 4.26
CA ARG A 287 -10.91 -4.48 4.87
C ARG A 287 -11.67 -3.51 3.99
N ARG A 288 -11.25 -3.40 2.73
CA ARG A 288 -11.88 -2.54 1.74
C ARG A 288 -13.35 -2.90 1.53
N ALA A 289 -13.68 -4.20 1.54
CA ALA A 289 -15.06 -4.66 1.49
C ALA A 289 -15.90 -4.20 2.69
N ALA A 290 -15.33 -4.23 3.90
CA ALA A 290 -16.02 -3.85 5.13
C ALA A 290 -16.18 -2.33 5.27
N GLU A 291 -15.14 -1.56 4.96
CA GLU A 291 -15.12 -0.10 5.10
C GLU A 291 -16.03 0.58 4.07
N LEU A 292 -16.01 0.12 2.81
CA LEU A 292 -16.74 0.75 1.71
C LEU A 292 -18.12 0.14 1.43
N LYS A 293 -18.59 -0.75 2.32
CA LYS A 293 -19.95 -1.30 2.21
C LYS A 293 -20.98 -0.20 2.47
N ILE A 294 -21.90 -0.03 1.54
CA ILE A 294 -23.07 0.84 1.68
C ILE A 294 -24.24 -0.03 2.13
N LEU A 295 -25.04 0.45 3.08
CA LEU A 295 -26.24 -0.27 3.52
C LEU A 295 -27.21 -0.45 2.34
N GLU A 296 -27.89 -1.59 2.31
CA GLU A 296 -28.90 -1.93 1.28
C GLU A 296 -28.38 -2.06 -0.17
N GLN A 297 -27.07 -1.88 -0.41
CA GLN A 297 -26.48 -1.97 -1.74
C GLN A 297 -25.35 -3.00 -1.83
N ARG A 298 -25.29 -3.73 -2.95
CA ARG A 298 -24.17 -4.63 -3.27
C ARG A 298 -23.07 -3.83 -3.97
N THR A 299 -22.02 -3.45 -3.24
CA THR A 299 -20.96 -2.57 -3.77
C THR A 299 -19.77 -3.33 -4.38
N PHE A 300 -19.56 -4.61 -4.01
CA PHE A 300 -18.40 -5.41 -4.43
C PHE A 300 -17.03 -4.73 -4.20
N SER A 301 -16.95 -3.81 -3.24
CA SER A 301 -15.80 -2.95 -3.00
C SER A 301 -14.50 -3.68 -2.62
N GLY A 302 -14.60 -4.94 -2.22
CA GLY A 302 -13.43 -5.78 -1.94
C GLY A 302 -12.74 -6.33 -3.18
N ILE A 303 -13.42 -6.39 -4.33
CA ILE A 303 -12.94 -7.11 -5.51
C ILE A 303 -12.01 -6.22 -6.35
N SER A 304 -10.85 -6.78 -6.69
CA SER A 304 -9.97 -6.24 -7.74
C SER A 304 -9.69 -7.32 -8.77
N ALA A 305 -9.62 -6.91 -10.03
CA ALA A 305 -9.25 -7.78 -11.13
C ALA A 305 -8.27 -7.07 -12.06
N GLY A 306 -7.52 -7.84 -12.84
CA GLY A 306 -6.63 -7.28 -13.84
C GLY A 306 -6.07 -8.34 -14.75
N PHE A 307 -5.40 -7.88 -15.80
CA PHE A 307 -4.73 -8.75 -16.73
C PHE A 307 -3.38 -8.19 -17.13
N GLY A 308 -2.51 -9.06 -17.62
CA GLY A 308 -1.22 -8.70 -18.18
C GLY A 308 -1.00 -9.37 -19.52
N ILE A 309 -0.40 -8.64 -20.46
CA ILE A 309 -0.01 -9.15 -21.77
C ILE A 309 1.46 -8.81 -21.99
N ARG A 310 2.26 -9.84 -22.22
CA ARG A 310 3.66 -9.69 -22.62
C ARG A 310 3.77 -9.80 -24.14
N PHE A 311 4.46 -8.85 -24.75
CA PHE A 311 4.78 -8.87 -26.17
C PHE A 311 6.24 -8.44 -26.38
N ARG A 312 7.09 -9.40 -26.75
CA ARG A 312 8.55 -9.19 -26.88
C ARG A 312 9.11 -8.57 -25.58
N LYS A 313 9.80 -7.44 -25.70
CA LYS A 313 10.36 -6.66 -24.59
C LYS A 313 9.35 -5.82 -23.82
N PHE A 314 8.09 -5.78 -24.23
CA PHE A 314 7.05 -4.98 -23.58
C PHE A 314 6.11 -5.87 -22.78
N ARG A 315 5.67 -5.39 -21.62
CA ARG A 315 4.56 -5.95 -20.87
C ARG A 315 3.59 -4.84 -20.53
N PHE A 316 2.33 -5.04 -20.92
CA PHE A 316 1.23 -4.17 -20.58
C PHE A 316 0.43 -4.82 -19.46
N ASP A 317 0.21 -4.12 -18.37
CA ASP A 317 -0.64 -4.56 -17.28
C ASP A 317 -1.77 -3.53 -17.09
N TYR A 318 -2.98 -4.04 -16.89
CA TYR A 318 -4.15 -3.25 -16.57
C TYR A 318 -4.84 -3.84 -15.35
N SER A 319 -5.36 -2.96 -14.51
CA SER A 319 -6.15 -3.36 -13.35
C SER A 319 -7.36 -2.47 -13.17
N TYR A 320 -8.38 -3.08 -12.62
CA TYR A 320 -9.63 -2.45 -12.26
C TYR A 320 -9.98 -2.82 -10.83
N SER A 321 -10.17 -1.82 -9.99
CA SER A 321 -10.61 -2.01 -8.61
C SER A 321 -11.84 -1.14 -8.35
N ARG A 322 -12.89 -1.77 -7.84
CA ARG A 322 -14.14 -1.08 -7.50
C ARG A 322 -14.08 -0.61 -6.06
N TYR A 323 -14.21 0.69 -5.80
CA TYR A 323 -14.20 1.24 -4.45
C TYR A 323 -15.64 1.51 -3.98
N THR A 324 -16.46 2.15 -4.80
CA THR A 324 -17.89 2.35 -4.53
C THR A 324 -18.71 2.15 -5.82
N LEU A 325 -20.03 2.35 -5.78
CA LEU A 325 -20.84 2.30 -7.00
C LEU A 325 -20.48 3.41 -8.00
N ALA A 326 -20.06 4.58 -7.50
CA ALA A 326 -19.76 5.76 -8.30
C ALA A 326 -18.25 5.96 -8.55
N ALA A 327 -17.39 5.18 -7.88
CA ALA A 327 -15.96 5.43 -7.87
C ALA A 327 -15.17 4.13 -8.11
N ASN A 328 -14.52 4.09 -9.27
CA ASN A 328 -13.65 3.00 -9.72
C ASN A 328 -12.27 3.58 -9.99
N THR A 329 -11.21 2.83 -9.68
CA THR A 329 -9.86 3.20 -10.11
C THR A 329 -9.39 2.20 -11.16
N SER A 330 -8.71 2.73 -12.16
CA SER A 330 -8.01 1.96 -13.17
C SER A 330 -6.55 2.38 -13.17
N LEU A 331 -5.67 1.39 -13.17
CA LEU A 331 -4.24 1.61 -13.33
C LEU A 331 -3.77 0.99 -14.63
N PHE A 332 -2.91 1.71 -15.31
CA PHE A 332 -2.21 1.28 -16.51
C PHE A 332 -0.72 1.19 -16.20
N GLY A 333 -0.08 0.12 -16.67
CA GLY A 333 1.33 -0.12 -16.44
C GLY A 333 2.00 -0.64 -17.70
N LEU A 334 3.21 -0.15 -17.93
CA LEU A 334 4.09 -0.58 -19.00
C LEU A 334 5.43 -0.95 -18.40
N THR A 335 5.85 -2.19 -18.60
CA THR A 335 7.22 -2.63 -18.31
C THR A 335 7.97 -2.89 -19.61
N ILE A 336 9.19 -2.39 -19.70
CA ILE A 336 10.08 -2.49 -20.86
C ILE A 336 11.36 -3.19 -20.41
N ASN A 337 11.70 -4.30 -21.03
CA ASN A 337 13.02 -4.89 -20.92
C ASN A 337 13.98 -4.17 -21.89
N LEU A 338 14.93 -3.40 -21.37
CA LEU A 338 15.89 -2.66 -22.18
C LEU A 338 17.01 -3.55 -22.71
N TYR A 339 17.29 -4.66 -22.02
CA TYR A 339 18.32 -5.61 -22.42
C TYR A 339 17.66 -6.73 -23.20
N ASN A 340 18.09 -6.90 -24.44
CA ASN A 340 17.48 -7.79 -25.42
C ASN A 340 17.84 -9.27 -25.15
N ASN A 341 17.77 -9.69 -23.89
CA ASN A 341 18.02 -11.06 -23.48
C ASN A 341 16.68 -11.79 -23.57
N GLU A 342 16.46 -12.50 -24.68
CA GLU A 342 15.35 -13.44 -24.81
C GLU A 342 15.52 -14.54 -23.75
N GLN A 343 14.57 -14.62 -22.82
CA GLN A 343 14.31 -15.81 -22.00
C GLN A 343 12.82 -16.15 -22.05
#